data_AF-A0ABD7LAI9-F1
#
_entry.id   AF-A0ABD7LAI9-F1
#
_cell.length_a   1.000
_cell.length_b   1.000
_cell.length_c   1.000
_cell.angle_alpha   90.00
_cell.angle_beta   90.00
_cell.angle_gamma   90.00
#
_symmetry.space_group_name_H-M   'P 1'
#
loop_
_entity.id
_entity.type
_entity.pdbx_description
1 polymer ?
#
loop_
_entity_poly.entity_id
_entity_poly.type
_entity_poly.pdbx_seq_one_letter_code
_entity_poly.pdbx_strand_id
1 'polypeptide(L)'
;MTEHPLVRVHPETGERALYVSPSFLKSIVGLTPRESQALLELLWEHVTRPEFTIRFKWEPRSIAFWDNRATAHLAPVDIFDLDFDRQLYRTTLVGDVPVGPDGRPSVALEGSPVEAAAAVALN
;
A
#
# COMPACT_ATOMS: atom_id res chain seq x y z
N MET A 1 -2.21 14.64 1.03
CA MET A 1 -1.05 14.18 1.81
C MET A 1 -1.50 13.78 3.21
N THR A 2 -1.01 12.67 3.72
CA THR A 2 -1.41 12.13 5.02
C THR A 2 -0.18 11.60 5.76
N GLU A 3 -0.10 11.87 7.06
CA GLU A 3 0.86 11.25 7.96
C GLU A 3 0.25 9.94 8.50
N HIS A 4 0.91 8.82 8.22
CA HIS A 4 0.52 7.49 8.67
C HIS A 4 1.58 6.89 9.59
N PRO A 5 1.20 5.98 10.51
CA PRO A 5 2.18 5.23 11.27
C PRO A 5 2.93 4.26 10.34
N LEU A 6 4.26 4.15 10.51
CA LEU A 6 5.07 3.15 9.77
C LEU A 6 4.69 1.72 10.14
N VAL A 7 4.15 1.52 11.35
CA VAL A 7 3.60 0.25 11.80
C VAL A 7 2.12 0.45 12.04
N ARG A 8 1.27 -0.24 11.29
CA ARG A 8 -0.18 -0.24 11.50
C ARG A 8 -0.56 -1.39 12.43
N VAL A 9 -1.39 -1.13 13.43
CA VAL A 9 -2.07 -2.20 14.19
C VAL A 9 -3.31 -2.62 13.41
N HIS A 10 -3.41 -3.91 13.09
CA HIS A 10 -4.55 -4.46 12.36
C HIS A 10 -5.81 -4.40 13.24
N PRO A 11 -6.90 -3.72 12.81
CA PRO A 11 -8.03 -3.43 13.69
C PRO A 11 -8.81 -4.68 14.13
N GLU A 12 -8.73 -5.77 13.37
CA GLU A 12 -9.46 -7.02 13.67
C GLU A 12 -8.59 -8.09 14.34
N THR A 13 -7.28 -8.12 14.07
CA THR A 13 -6.39 -9.20 14.54
C THR A 13 -5.39 -8.74 15.59
N GLY A 14 -5.15 -7.43 15.72
CA GLY A 14 -4.13 -6.86 16.61
C GLY A 14 -2.69 -7.04 16.10
N GLU A 15 -2.48 -7.68 14.96
CA GLU A 15 -1.16 -7.87 14.36
C GLU A 15 -0.54 -6.53 13.96
N ARG A 16 0.79 -6.49 13.90
CA ARG A 16 1.55 -5.30 13.49
C ARG A 16 2.00 -5.47 12.05
N ALA A 17 1.44 -4.67 11.15
CA ALA A 17 1.82 -4.64 9.74
C ALA A 17 2.85 -3.53 9.49
N LEU A 18 3.91 -3.85 8.74
CA LEU A 18 4.87 -2.86 8.27
C LEU A 18 4.25 -2.08 7.09
N TYR A 19 3.73 -0.88 7.38
CA TYR A 19 2.85 -0.12 6.50
C TYR A 19 3.65 0.86 5.61
N VAL A 20 4.53 0.30 4.77
CA VAL A 20 5.59 1.02 4.04
C VAL A 20 5.37 1.08 2.53
N SER A 21 4.14 1.33 2.07
CA SER A 21 3.77 1.29 0.65
C SER A 21 4.74 2.07 -0.26
N PRO A 22 5.58 1.38 -1.08
CA PRO A 22 6.69 2.03 -1.78
C PRO A 22 6.27 3.12 -2.77
N SER A 23 5.12 2.96 -3.41
CA SER A 23 4.61 3.93 -4.41
C SER A 23 4.19 5.27 -3.79
N PHE A 24 3.78 5.27 -2.51
CA PHE A 24 3.11 6.42 -1.89
C PHE A 24 3.89 7.03 -0.72
N LEU A 25 4.64 6.24 0.04
CA LEU A 25 5.43 6.72 1.16
C LEU A 25 6.64 7.53 0.67
N LYS A 26 6.79 8.77 1.16
CA LYS A 26 7.82 9.72 0.68
C LYS A 26 8.93 9.98 1.69
N SER A 27 8.61 10.05 2.97
CA SER A 27 9.57 10.38 4.03
C SER A 27 9.12 9.86 5.39
N ILE A 28 10.06 9.80 6.33
CA ILE A 28 9.84 9.46 7.73
C ILE A 28 9.91 10.75 8.55
N VAL A 29 8.84 11.05 9.28
CA VAL A 29 8.73 12.26 10.12
C VAL A 29 9.80 12.25 11.20
N GLY A 30 10.43 13.40 11.42
CA GLY A 30 11.43 13.60 12.49
C GLY A 30 12.86 13.18 12.11
N LEU A 31 13.08 12.64 10.92
CA LEU A 31 14.42 12.29 10.43
C LEU A 31 14.93 13.30 9.40
N THR A 32 16.26 13.38 9.24
CA THR A 32 16.85 14.09 8.11
C THR A 32 16.49 13.40 6.78
N PRO A 33 16.54 14.10 5.64
CA PRO A 33 16.25 13.49 4.34
C PRO A 33 17.11 12.26 4.05
N ARG A 34 18.39 12.27 4.45
CA ARG A 34 19.30 11.15 4.22
C ARG A 34 18.98 9.94 5.10
N GLU A 35 18.69 10.17 6.38
CA GLU A 35 18.28 9.09 7.29
C GLU A 35 16.96 8.46 6.86
N SER A 36 15.98 9.30 6.51
CA SER A 36 14.69 8.85 6.00
C SER A 36 14.86 7.97 4.76
N GLN A 37 15.66 8.43 3.78
CA GLN A 37 15.89 7.67 2.56
C GLN A 37 16.52 6.31 2.85
N ALA A 38 17.61 6.28 3.62
CA ALA A 38 18.35 5.05 3.91
C ALA A 38 17.47 4.00 4.62
N LEU A 39 16.63 4.43 5.56
CA LEU A 39 15.70 3.53 6.25
C LEU A 39 14.57 3.05 5.34
N LEU A 40 14.01 3.93 4.50
CA LEU A 40 12.97 3.51 3.55
C LEU A 40 13.50 2.49 2.55
N GLU A 41 14.70 2.69 1.99
CA GLU A 41 15.35 1.73 1.08
C GLU A 41 15.51 0.35 1.75
N LEU A 42 15.99 0.31 2.99
CA LEU A 42 16.11 -0.92 3.77
C LEU A 42 14.75 -1.61 3.98
N LEU A 43 13.72 -0.86 4.35
CA LEU A 43 12.39 -1.42 4.62
C LEU A 43 11.72 -1.91 3.32
N TRP A 44 11.88 -1.19 2.22
CA TRP A 44 11.35 -1.58 0.91
C TRP A 44 12.02 -2.84 0.36
N GLU A 45 13.34 -2.96 0.50
CA GLU A 45 14.07 -4.19 0.18
C GLU A 45 13.55 -5.36 1.03
N HIS A 46 13.34 -5.15 2.33
CA HIS A 46 12.86 -6.19 3.23
C HIS A 46 11.45 -6.71 2.87
N VAL A 47 10.47 -5.82 2.65
CA VAL A 47 9.07 -6.23 2.41
C VAL A 47 8.85 -6.86 1.03
N THR A 48 9.80 -6.74 0.12
CA THR A 48 9.72 -7.31 -1.23
C THR A 48 10.47 -8.64 -1.38
N ARG A 49 11.02 -9.17 -0.28
CA ARG A 49 11.66 -10.49 -0.23
C ARG A 49 10.70 -11.59 -0.72
N PRO A 50 11.13 -12.50 -1.62
CA PRO A 50 10.24 -13.47 -2.27
C PRO A 50 9.43 -14.35 -1.32
N GLU A 51 9.96 -14.70 -0.14
CA GLU A 51 9.29 -15.48 0.89
C GLU A 51 8.05 -14.81 1.49
N PHE A 52 7.87 -13.50 1.31
CA PHE A 52 6.68 -12.75 1.73
C PHE A 52 5.68 -12.55 0.59
N THR A 53 5.95 -13.12 -0.60
CA THR A 53 5.17 -12.85 -1.81
C THR A 53 4.43 -14.07 -2.30
N ILE A 54 3.32 -13.82 -3.00
CA ILE A 54 2.61 -14.79 -3.82
C ILE A 54 2.40 -14.19 -5.21
N ARG A 55 2.54 -15.02 -6.25
CA ARG A 55 2.26 -14.62 -7.63
C ARG A 55 0.97 -15.26 -8.11
N PHE A 56 0.05 -14.44 -8.61
CA PHE A 56 -1.24 -14.88 -9.12
C PHE A 56 -1.30 -14.73 -10.64
N LYS A 57 -1.55 -15.84 -11.36
CA LYS A 57 -1.79 -15.83 -12.80
C LYS A 57 -3.29 -15.73 -13.06
N TRP A 58 -3.70 -14.65 -13.70
CA TRP A 58 -5.11 -14.41 -14.04
C TRP A 58 -5.61 -15.37 -15.13
N GLU A 59 -6.88 -15.72 -15.02
CA GLU A 59 -7.68 -16.40 -16.05
C GLU A 59 -9.05 -15.72 -16.13
N PRO A 60 -9.82 -15.93 -17.21
CA PRO A 60 -11.17 -15.39 -17.31
C PRO A 60 -12.00 -15.80 -16.09
N ARG A 61 -12.66 -14.81 -15.46
CA ARG A 61 -13.52 -14.97 -14.27
C ARG A 61 -12.79 -15.27 -12.96
N SER A 62 -11.45 -15.25 -12.94
CA SER A 62 -10.69 -15.25 -11.68
C SER A 62 -11.05 -14.02 -10.83
N ILE A 63 -11.02 -14.19 -9.51
CA ILE A 63 -11.21 -13.10 -8.55
C ILE A 63 -10.05 -13.14 -7.57
N ALA A 64 -9.45 -11.97 -7.33
CA ALA A 64 -8.58 -11.74 -6.20
C ALA A 64 -9.32 -10.85 -5.21
N PHE A 65 -9.31 -11.25 -3.93
CA PHE A 65 -9.80 -10.44 -2.83
C PHE A 65 -8.73 -10.43 -1.75
N TRP A 66 -8.29 -9.23 -1.37
CA TRP A 66 -7.14 -9.05 -0.48
C TRP A 66 -7.42 -8.01 0.59
N ASP A 67 -6.67 -8.11 1.70
CA ASP A 67 -6.73 -7.17 2.80
C ASP A 67 -5.65 -6.08 2.65
N ASN A 68 -6.05 -4.87 2.27
CA ASN A 68 -5.15 -3.71 2.13
C ASN A 68 -4.51 -3.26 3.45
N ARG A 69 -5.01 -3.74 4.59
CA ARG A 69 -4.47 -3.37 5.92
C ARG A 69 -3.19 -4.15 6.24
N ALA A 70 -2.94 -5.25 5.55
CA ALA A 70 -1.82 -6.15 5.78
C ALA A 70 -0.99 -6.46 4.51
N THR A 71 -1.34 -5.91 3.35
CA THR A 71 -0.69 -6.25 2.08
C THR A 71 -0.32 -5.02 1.26
N ALA A 72 0.76 -5.15 0.49
CA ALA A 72 1.02 -4.37 -0.71
C ALA A 72 0.95 -5.30 -1.92
N HIS A 73 0.68 -4.76 -3.11
CA HIS A 73 0.63 -5.55 -4.34
C HIS A 73 1.33 -4.83 -5.48
N LEU A 74 1.71 -5.60 -6.50
CA LEU A 74 2.43 -5.13 -7.67
C LEU A 74 1.62 -5.42 -8.94
N ALA A 75 1.30 -4.37 -9.69
CA ALA A 75 0.70 -4.52 -11.00
C ALA A 75 1.72 -5.09 -12.01
N PRO A 76 1.30 -5.95 -12.95
CA PRO A 76 2.18 -6.48 -13.97
C PRO A 76 2.61 -5.37 -14.95
N VAL A 77 3.89 -5.36 -15.32
CA VAL A 77 4.45 -4.45 -16.34
C VAL A 77 4.82 -5.20 -17.63
N ASP A 78 4.96 -6.52 -17.56
CA ASP A 78 5.24 -7.41 -18.70
C ASP A 78 4.12 -7.45 -19.74
N ILE A 79 2.92 -6.99 -19.37
CA ILE A 79 1.78 -6.87 -20.29
C ILE A 79 2.00 -5.83 -21.39
N PHE A 80 2.91 -4.85 -21.20
CA PHE A 80 3.16 -3.81 -22.19
C PHE A 80 3.97 -4.30 -23.40
N ASP A 81 4.57 -5.48 -23.30
CA ASP A 81 5.35 -6.11 -24.37
C ASP A 81 4.52 -7.10 -25.21
N LEU A 82 3.20 -7.16 -24.99
CA LEU A 82 2.29 -8.15 -25.60
C LEU A 82 1.10 -7.47 -26.28
N ASP A 83 0.63 -8.06 -27.37
CA ASP A 83 -0.56 -7.59 -28.12
C ASP A 83 -1.89 -8.16 -27.58
N PHE A 84 -1.93 -8.62 -26.32
CA PHE A 84 -3.13 -9.21 -25.73
C PHE A 84 -3.99 -8.16 -25.01
N ASP A 85 -5.29 -8.16 -25.31
CA ASP A 85 -6.26 -7.38 -24.56
C ASP A 85 -6.38 -7.86 -23.11
N ARG A 86 -6.43 -6.91 -22.17
CA ARG A 86 -6.61 -7.19 -20.73
C ARG A 86 -7.58 -6.20 -20.09
N GLN A 87 -8.77 -6.68 -19.73
CA GLN A 87 -9.78 -5.90 -19.03
C GLN A 87 -10.06 -6.49 -17.64
N LEU A 88 -10.00 -5.65 -16.61
CA LEU A 88 -10.41 -5.99 -15.24
C LEU A 88 -11.35 -4.92 -14.71
N TYR A 89 -12.10 -5.28 -13.67
CA TYR A 89 -12.93 -4.37 -12.90
C TYR A 89 -12.58 -4.54 -11.43
N ARG A 90 -12.65 -3.44 -10.67
CA ARG A 90 -12.33 -3.44 -9.24
C ARG A 90 -13.41 -2.71 -8.47
N THR A 91 -13.74 -3.27 -7.32
CA THR A 91 -14.49 -2.60 -6.25
C THR A 91 -13.60 -2.56 -5.02
N THR A 92 -13.77 -1.53 -4.20
CA THR A 92 -13.03 -1.35 -2.94
C THR A 92 -14.00 -1.10 -1.81
N LEU A 93 -13.64 -1.57 -0.62
CA LEU A 93 -14.40 -1.32 0.59
C LEU A 93 -13.80 -0.13 1.33
N VAL A 94 -14.68 0.73 1.87
CA VAL A 94 -14.25 1.87 2.69
C VAL A 94 -13.56 1.34 3.94
N GLY A 95 -12.34 1.84 4.21
CA GLY A 95 -11.55 1.49 5.39
C GLY A 95 -11.68 2.51 6.52
N ASP A 96 -11.13 2.15 7.67
CA ASP A 96 -10.95 3.00 8.85
C ASP A 96 -9.61 3.76 8.81
N VAL A 97 -9.46 4.75 9.69
CA VAL A 97 -8.21 5.52 9.83
C VAL A 97 -7.14 4.63 10.51
N PRO A 98 -5.96 4.41 9.91
CA PRO A 98 -4.93 3.57 10.51
C PRO A 98 -4.43 4.12 11.85
N VAL A 99 -4.17 3.20 12.81
CA VAL A 99 -3.68 3.50 14.16
C VAL A 99 -2.33 2.80 14.40
N GLY A 100 -1.39 3.51 15.03
CA GLY A 100 -0.08 3.00 15.39
C GLY A 100 -0.06 2.21 16.71
N PRO A 101 1.07 1.57 17.07
CA PRO A 101 1.22 0.83 18.34
C PRO A 101 1.11 1.72 19.59
N ASP A 102 1.31 3.02 19.42
CA ASP A 102 1.15 4.05 20.47
C ASP A 102 -0.29 4.56 20.59
N GLY A 103 -1.23 4.00 19.81
CA GLY A 103 -2.64 4.39 19.79
C GLY A 103 -2.91 5.68 19.01
N ARG A 104 -1.91 6.31 18.39
CA ARG A 104 -2.14 7.53 17.59
C ARG A 104 -2.75 7.19 16.23
N PRO A 105 -3.84 7.85 15.83
CA PRO A 105 -4.39 7.72 14.49
C PRO A 105 -3.56 8.50 13.46
N SER A 106 -3.74 8.15 12.20
CA SER A 106 -3.20 8.90 11.07
C SER A 106 -3.79 10.31 10.99
N VAL A 107 -3.03 11.26 10.46
CA VAL A 107 -3.41 12.69 10.40
C VAL A 107 -3.38 13.17 8.95
N ALA A 108 -4.50 13.73 8.48
CA ALA A 108 -4.55 14.38 7.18
C ALA A 108 -3.77 15.70 7.22
N LEU A 109 -2.84 15.89 6.28
CA LEU A 109 -2.05 17.12 6.17
C LEU A 109 -2.63 18.02 5.08
N GLU A 110 -3.00 17.43 3.93
CA GLU A 110 -3.56 18.13 2.77
C GLU A 110 -4.48 17.19 1.98
N GLY A 111 -5.39 17.75 1.18
CA GLY A 111 -6.15 17.01 0.16
C GLY A 111 -7.61 17.42 0.07
N SER A 112 -8.22 17.06 -1.05
CA SER A 112 -9.65 17.27 -1.32
C SER A 112 -10.39 15.95 -1.57
N PRO A 113 -11.73 15.91 -1.40
CA PRO A 113 -12.53 14.72 -1.70
C PRO A 113 -12.37 14.23 -3.15
N VAL A 114 -12.20 15.15 -4.10
CA VAL A 114 -12.05 14.81 -5.53
C VAL A 114 -10.71 14.14 -5.82
N GLU A 115 -9.62 14.62 -5.22
CA GLU A 115 -8.30 14.00 -5.36
C GLU A 115 -8.27 12.62 -4.69
N ALA A 116 -8.93 12.48 -3.54
CA ALA A 116 -9.06 11.18 -2.87
C ALA A 116 -9.85 10.18 -3.74
N ALA A 117 -10.93 10.61 -4.39
CA ALA A 117 -11.69 9.76 -5.32
C ALA A 117 -10.84 9.35 -6.53
N ALA A 118 -10.03 10.26 -7.08
CA ALA A 118 -9.10 9.95 -8.16
C ALA A 118 -8.04 8.91 -7.73
N ALA A 119 -7.51 9.04 -6.51
CA ALA A 119 -6.59 8.05 -5.94
C ALA A 119 -7.24 6.67 -5.79
N VAL A 120 -8.51 6.59 -5.36
CA VAL A 120 -9.25 5.31 -5.29
C VAL A 120 -9.44 4.69 -6.68
N ALA A 121 -9.60 5.50 -7.73
CA ALA A 121 -9.77 4.99 -9.09
C ALA A 121 -8.46 4.46 -9.69
N LEU A 122 -7.32 5.10 -9.39
CA LEU A 122 -6.04 4.89 -10.09
C LEU A 122 -5.02 4.02 -9.32
N ASN A 123 -5.09 3.97 -7.99
CA ASN A 123 -4.18 3.18 -7.14
C ASN A 123 -4.76 1.80 -6.88
#